data_AF-A0A9R1B5F0-F1
#
_entry.id   AF-A0A9R1B5F0-F1
#
_cell.length_a   1.000
_cell.length_b   1.000
_cell.length_c   1.000
_cell.angle_alpha   90.00
_cell.angle_beta   90.00
_cell.angle_gamma   90.00
#
_symmetry.space_group_name_H-M   'P 1'
#
loop_
_entity.id
_entity.type
_entity.pdbx_description
1 polymer ?
#
loop_
_entity_poly.entity_id
_entity_poly.type
_entity_poly.pdbx_seq_one_letter_code
_entity_poly.pdbx_strand_id
1 'polypeptide(L)'
;MPVHRNTYALVVSTENITLNAYMGNNRPMLVTNTLFRVGGAAILLTNRAGDRARSKYQLIHTVRTHRGAHDQSYGCVTQEEDEVGEVGVSLSKELMAVAGEALKTNITTLGPLILPMSEQLRFLATVVLKKVFRAQVKAYLPDFKLALEHFCIHAGGRGVLDELENSLKLSPWHMEPSRMTLYRFGNTSSSSLWYELAYCEAKRRIKKGDRVWQIAFGSGFKCNSAVWRALRTIDDAGESPWTQDVHVLPVDVPKVVPIDETSYQVPI
;
A
#
# COMPACT_ATOMS: atom_id res chain seq x y z
N MET A 1 13.98 -13.15 -15.96
CA MET A 1 13.59 -11.93 -16.71
C MET A 1 14.84 -11.36 -17.34
N PRO A 2 14.93 -11.24 -18.67
CA PRO A 2 16.06 -10.61 -19.34
C PRO A 2 16.16 -9.12 -18.97
N VAL A 3 17.37 -8.64 -18.71
CA VAL A 3 17.63 -7.22 -18.39
C VAL A 3 18.03 -6.50 -19.68
N HIS A 4 17.13 -5.66 -20.20
CA HIS A 4 17.38 -4.86 -21.40
C HIS A 4 18.16 -3.60 -21.02
N ARG A 5 19.32 -3.36 -21.65
CA ARG A 5 20.12 -2.14 -21.42
C ARG A 5 19.56 -0.96 -22.22
N ASN A 6 19.70 0.24 -21.66
CA ASN A 6 19.40 1.51 -22.34
C ASN A 6 17.98 1.60 -22.91
N THR A 7 16.98 1.15 -22.15
CA THR A 7 15.57 1.09 -22.57
C THR A 7 14.66 1.95 -21.70
N TYR A 8 13.47 2.20 -22.22
CA TYR A 8 12.32 2.62 -21.43
C TYR A 8 11.41 1.43 -21.13
N ALA A 9 10.65 1.54 -20.04
CA ALA A 9 9.52 0.70 -19.75
C ALA A 9 8.36 1.58 -19.32
N LEU A 10 7.19 1.41 -19.96
CA LEU A 10 5.96 2.06 -19.54
C LEU A 10 5.18 1.07 -18.67
N VAL A 11 4.98 1.41 -17.41
CA VAL A 11 4.14 0.65 -16.48
C VAL A 11 2.76 1.31 -16.47
N VAL A 12 1.73 0.58 -16.90
CA VAL A 12 0.35 1.05 -16.86
C VAL A 12 -0.41 0.21 -15.85
N SER A 13 -0.95 0.88 -14.83
CA SER A 13 -1.90 0.33 -13.88
C SER A 13 -3.27 0.86 -14.24
N THR A 14 -4.25 -0.01 -14.45
CA THR A 14 -5.64 0.37 -14.72
C THR A 14 -6.57 -0.60 -14.02
N GLU A 15 -7.63 -0.07 -13.42
CA GLU A 15 -8.67 -0.84 -12.76
C GLU A 15 -10.02 -0.37 -13.28
N ASN A 16 -10.83 -1.31 -13.78
CA ASN A 16 -12.18 -1.06 -14.24
C ASN A 16 -13.15 -1.98 -13.50
N ILE A 17 -14.08 -1.38 -12.75
CA ILE A 17 -15.04 -2.10 -11.90
C ILE A 17 -16.33 -2.48 -12.63
N THR A 18 -16.56 -2.00 -13.86
CA THR A 18 -17.86 -2.17 -14.56
C THR A 18 -18.26 -3.63 -14.75
N LEU A 19 -17.29 -4.55 -14.87
CA LEU A 19 -17.54 -5.98 -15.02
C LEU A 19 -17.44 -6.78 -13.70
N ASN A 20 -17.08 -6.13 -12.60
CA ASN A 20 -16.76 -6.77 -11.32
C ASN A 20 -17.69 -6.33 -10.18
N ALA A 21 -18.76 -5.60 -10.49
CA ALA A 21 -19.78 -5.27 -9.52
C ALA A 21 -20.58 -6.52 -9.17
N TYR A 22 -20.52 -6.94 -7.90
CA TYR A 22 -21.25 -8.11 -7.43
C TYR A 22 -22.73 -7.75 -7.20
N MET A 23 -23.64 -8.45 -7.89
CA MET A 23 -25.09 -8.16 -7.85
C MET A 23 -25.88 -9.09 -6.92
N GLY A 24 -25.22 -10.10 -6.32
CA GLY A 24 -25.84 -10.99 -5.36
C GLY A 24 -25.91 -10.42 -3.93
N ASN A 25 -26.15 -11.27 -2.94
CA ASN A 25 -26.37 -10.87 -1.54
C ASN A 25 -25.39 -11.49 -0.53
N ASN A 26 -24.29 -12.07 -1.01
CA ASN A 26 -23.22 -12.59 -0.17
C ASN A 26 -22.39 -11.45 0.42
N ARG A 27 -22.44 -11.29 1.76
CA ARG A 27 -21.82 -10.17 2.49
C ARG A 27 -20.31 -10.00 2.20
N PRO A 28 -19.45 -11.03 2.32
CA PRO A 28 -18.05 -10.99 1.90
C PRO A 28 -17.79 -10.37 0.53
N MET A 29 -18.68 -10.61 -0.43
CA MET A 29 -18.57 -10.08 -1.79
C MET A 29 -19.08 -8.65 -1.91
N LEU A 30 -20.18 -8.30 -1.23
CA LEU A 30 -20.75 -6.95 -1.22
C LEU A 30 -19.78 -5.87 -0.70
N VAL A 31 -18.89 -6.22 0.23
CA VAL A 31 -17.87 -5.29 0.76
C VAL A 31 -17.00 -4.74 -0.37
N THR A 32 -16.70 -5.53 -1.39
CA THR A 32 -15.85 -5.11 -2.51
C THR A 32 -16.48 -3.99 -3.34
N ASN A 33 -17.79 -3.99 -3.52
CA ASN A 33 -18.54 -2.92 -4.19
C ASN A 33 -18.38 -1.56 -3.48
N THR A 34 -18.16 -1.57 -2.17
CA THR A 34 -17.99 -0.34 -1.38
C THR A 34 -16.55 0.17 -1.35
N LEU A 35 -15.58 -0.71 -1.61
CA LEU A 35 -14.16 -0.40 -1.52
C LEU A 35 -13.61 0.03 -2.89
N PHE A 36 -13.85 -0.77 -3.92
CA PHE A 36 -13.18 -0.60 -5.22
C PHE A 36 -13.76 0.54 -6.04
N ARG A 37 -12.86 1.26 -6.71
CA ARG A 37 -13.18 2.37 -7.61
C ARG A 37 -12.33 2.26 -8.87
N VAL A 38 -12.81 2.88 -9.95
CA VAL A 38 -12.06 3.01 -11.21
C VAL A 38 -10.85 3.91 -10.98
N GLY A 39 -9.70 3.53 -11.52
CA GLY A 39 -8.51 4.36 -11.47
C GLY A 39 -7.45 3.90 -12.46
N GLY A 40 -6.45 4.75 -12.66
CA GLY A 40 -5.33 4.40 -13.52
C GLY A 40 -4.13 5.31 -13.34
N ALA A 41 -2.95 4.77 -13.63
CA ALA A 41 -1.69 5.48 -13.59
C ALA A 41 -0.74 4.94 -14.65
N ALA A 42 0.06 5.82 -15.24
CA ALA A 42 1.10 5.46 -16.20
C ALA A 42 2.46 6.02 -15.76
N ILE A 43 3.45 5.14 -15.60
CA ILE A 43 4.77 5.48 -15.05
C ILE A 43 5.83 5.07 -16.07
N LEU A 44 6.63 6.05 -16.48
CA LEU A 44 7.76 5.83 -17.37
C LEU A 44 9.02 5.55 -16.54
N LEU A 45 9.58 4.35 -16.70
CA LEU A 45 10.85 3.94 -16.13
C LEU A 45 11.93 3.91 -17.21
N THR A 46 13.16 4.16 -16.81
CA THR A 46 14.34 4.16 -17.69
C THR A 46 15.55 3.64 -16.95
N ASN A 47 16.43 2.92 -17.64
CA ASN A 47 17.77 2.60 -17.15
C ASN A 47 18.87 3.30 -17.95
N ARG A 48 18.52 4.33 -18.72
CA ARG A 48 19.45 5.15 -19.49
C ARG A 48 20.17 6.13 -18.57
N ALA A 49 21.51 6.12 -18.59
CA ALA A 49 22.30 7.03 -17.76
C ALA A 49 22.03 8.51 -18.09
N GLY A 50 21.79 8.83 -19.37
CA GLY A 50 21.51 10.19 -19.83
C GLY A 50 20.19 10.78 -19.30
N ASP A 51 19.24 9.94 -18.89
CA ASP A 51 17.96 10.40 -18.35
C ASP A 51 17.99 10.71 -16.85
N ARG A 52 19.07 10.32 -16.16
CA ARG A 52 19.15 10.40 -14.70
C ARG A 52 18.91 11.81 -14.16
N ALA A 53 19.33 12.84 -14.89
CA ALA A 53 19.18 14.23 -14.48
C ALA A 53 17.71 14.71 -14.50
N ARG A 54 16.87 14.12 -15.36
CA ARG A 54 15.44 14.46 -15.47
C ARG A 54 14.51 13.51 -14.70
N SER A 55 14.99 12.31 -14.34
CA SER A 55 14.23 11.34 -13.56
C SER A 55 13.87 11.88 -12.17
N LYS A 56 12.63 11.68 -11.74
CA LYS A 56 12.16 12.05 -10.39
C LYS A 56 12.73 11.13 -9.31
N TYR A 57 12.65 9.81 -9.55
CA TYR A 57 12.99 8.77 -8.58
C TYR A 57 13.93 7.72 -9.18
N GLN A 58 14.71 7.08 -8.30
CA GLN A 58 15.45 5.86 -8.58
C GLN A 58 14.85 4.72 -7.75
N LEU A 59 14.51 3.60 -8.39
CA LEU A 59 14.16 2.38 -7.69
C LEU A 59 15.43 1.78 -7.06
N ILE A 60 15.43 1.60 -5.75
CA ILE A 60 16.60 1.08 -5.01
C ILE A 60 16.41 -0.40 -4.68
N HIS A 61 15.26 -0.75 -4.09
CA HIS A 61 14.97 -2.12 -3.68
C HIS A 61 13.53 -2.50 -3.98
N THR A 62 13.33 -3.76 -4.35
CA THR A 62 12.02 -4.40 -4.41
C THR A 62 12.05 -5.70 -3.63
N VAL A 63 11.07 -5.90 -2.75
CA VAL A 63 10.93 -7.13 -1.96
C VAL A 63 9.51 -7.65 -2.14
N ARG A 64 9.39 -8.91 -2.54
CA ARG A 64 8.10 -9.59 -2.70
C ARG A 64 8.04 -10.79 -1.77
N THR A 65 7.02 -10.80 -0.93
CA THR A 65 6.60 -11.95 -0.13
C THR A 65 5.39 -12.59 -0.79
N HIS A 66 5.38 -13.92 -0.91
CA HIS A 66 4.27 -14.69 -1.44
C HIS A 66 3.93 -15.83 -0.50
N ARG A 67 2.68 -15.89 -0.03
CA ARG A 67 2.20 -16.91 0.93
C ARG A 67 1.16 -17.87 0.36
N GLY A 68 0.90 -17.87 -0.93
CA GLY A 68 -0.13 -18.72 -1.53
C GLY A 68 0.12 -20.21 -1.61
N ALA A 69 1.18 -20.70 -0.98
CA ALA A 69 1.29 -22.11 -0.64
C ALA A 69 0.50 -22.49 0.62
N HIS A 70 0.00 -21.52 1.40
CA HIS A 70 -0.86 -21.76 2.56
C HIS A 70 -2.33 -21.55 2.20
N ASP A 71 -3.18 -22.51 2.53
CA ASP A 71 -4.60 -22.51 2.17
C ASP A 71 -5.33 -21.26 2.66
N GLN A 72 -5.10 -20.85 3.91
CA GLN A 72 -5.68 -19.63 4.47
C GLN A 72 -5.26 -18.37 3.69
N SER A 73 -4.01 -18.32 3.20
CA SER A 73 -3.53 -17.20 2.40
C SER A 73 -4.09 -17.24 0.98
N TYR A 74 -4.23 -18.43 0.41
CA TYR A 74 -4.75 -18.65 -0.93
C TYR A 74 -6.25 -18.31 -1.02
N GLY A 75 -7.05 -18.86 -0.11
CA GLY A 75 -8.49 -18.62 -0.02
C GLY A 75 -8.87 -17.29 0.65
N CYS A 76 -7.91 -16.38 0.84
CA CYS A 76 -8.14 -15.13 1.56
C CYS A 76 -8.89 -14.09 0.72
N VAL A 77 -8.58 -14.05 -0.58
CA VAL A 77 -9.19 -13.18 -1.58
C VAL A 77 -9.37 -14.01 -2.83
N THR A 78 -10.61 -14.42 -3.10
CA THR A 78 -10.98 -15.29 -4.23
C THR A 78 -12.03 -14.60 -5.08
N GLN A 79 -11.98 -14.85 -6.39
CA GLN A 79 -13.11 -14.56 -7.26
C GLN A 79 -13.85 -15.87 -7.47
N GLU A 80 -15.12 -15.91 -7.09
CA GLU A 80 -15.93 -17.12 -7.05
C GLU A 80 -17.40 -16.80 -7.34
N GLU A 81 -18.16 -17.81 -7.72
CA GLU A 81 -19.62 -17.74 -7.84
C GLU A 81 -20.24 -17.96 -6.47
N ASP A 82 -21.31 -17.22 -6.17
CA ASP A 82 -22.16 -17.50 -5.01
C ASP A 82 -23.12 -18.68 -5.27
N GLU A 83 -23.99 -18.97 -4.30
CA GLU A 83 -24.95 -20.08 -4.37
C GLU A 83 -25.97 -19.95 -5.52
N VAL A 84 -26.15 -18.76 -6.09
CA VAL A 84 -27.09 -18.49 -7.19
C VAL A 84 -26.38 -18.23 -8.52
N GLY A 85 -25.05 -18.38 -8.57
CA GLY A 85 -24.23 -18.24 -9.78
C GLY A 85 -23.74 -16.82 -10.06
N GLU A 86 -23.92 -15.88 -9.15
CA GLU A 86 -23.42 -14.51 -9.30
C GLU A 86 -21.92 -14.45 -8.94
N VAL A 87 -21.10 -13.97 -9.88
CA VAL A 87 -19.65 -13.88 -9.70
C VAL A 87 -19.30 -12.65 -8.85
N GLY A 88 -18.53 -12.86 -7.79
CA GLY A 88 -18.04 -11.79 -6.93
C GLY A 88 -16.61 -12.03 -6.44
N VAL A 89 -16.00 -10.98 -5.89
CA VAL A 89 -14.72 -11.10 -5.16
C VAL A 89 -15.02 -11.26 -3.68
N SER A 90 -14.72 -12.43 -3.14
CA SER A 90 -14.93 -12.77 -1.73
C SER A 90 -13.72 -12.38 -0.90
N LEU A 91 -13.95 -11.64 0.19
CA LEU A 91 -12.92 -11.30 1.18
C LEU A 91 -13.12 -12.12 2.46
N SER A 92 -12.14 -12.96 2.77
CA SER A 92 -12.15 -13.77 4.00
C SER A 92 -11.98 -12.90 5.26
N LYS A 93 -12.58 -13.34 6.37
CA LYS A 93 -12.39 -12.71 7.70
C LYS A 93 -10.94 -12.78 8.18
N GLU A 94 -10.17 -13.75 7.69
CA GLU A 94 -8.76 -13.95 8.04
C GLU A 94 -7.81 -12.94 7.36
N LEU A 95 -8.35 -12.04 6.52
CA LEU A 95 -7.58 -11.09 5.73
C LEU A 95 -6.58 -10.27 6.55
N MET A 96 -6.99 -9.77 7.72
CA MET A 96 -6.09 -8.97 8.56
C MET A 96 -4.95 -9.81 9.15
N ALA A 97 -5.24 -11.04 9.59
CA ALA A 97 -4.22 -11.93 10.15
C ALA A 97 -3.20 -12.34 9.09
N VAL A 98 -3.67 -12.78 7.93
CA VAL A 98 -2.82 -13.16 6.79
C VAL A 98 -1.98 -11.97 6.31
N ALA A 99 -2.55 -10.76 6.28
CA ALA A 99 -1.82 -9.55 5.92
C ALA A 99 -0.70 -9.22 6.92
N GLY A 100 -0.97 -9.30 8.22
CA GLY A 100 0.02 -9.08 9.26
C GLY A 100 1.18 -10.07 9.19
N GLU A 101 0.89 -11.34 8.89
CA GLU A 101 1.94 -12.34 8.68
C GLU A 101 2.79 -12.07 7.44
N ALA A 102 2.17 -11.73 6.31
CA ALA A 102 2.87 -11.40 5.08
C ALA A 102 3.73 -10.14 5.23
N LEU A 103 3.21 -9.12 5.94
CA LEU A 103 3.93 -7.91 6.32
C LEU A 103 5.16 -8.25 7.13
N LYS A 104 5.01 -9.03 8.21
CA LYS A 104 6.11 -9.41 9.10
C LYS A 104 7.26 -10.08 8.34
N THR A 105 6.93 -11.00 7.43
CA THR A 105 7.92 -11.63 6.56
C THR A 105 8.58 -10.61 5.64
N ASN A 106 7.79 -9.74 4.98
CA ASN A 106 8.31 -8.72 4.07
C ASN A 106 9.29 -7.75 4.74
N ILE A 107 8.93 -7.19 5.90
CA ILE A 107 9.76 -6.22 6.62
C ILE A 107 11.02 -6.87 7.21
N THR A 108 10.98 -8.17 7.54
CA THR A 108 12.17 -8.91 7.98
C THR A 108 13.19 -9.04 6.84
N THR A 109 12.72 -9.19 5.60
CA THR A 109 13.59 -9.20 4.40
C THR A 109 14.03 -7.81 3.98
N LEU A 110 13.14 -6.81 4.08
CA LEU A 110 13.44 -5.43 3.69
C LEU A 110 14.39 -4.73 4.66
N GLY A 111 14.22 -4.96 5.97
CA GLY A 111 14.96 -4.29 7.04
C GLY A 111 16.47 -4.24 6.81
N PRO A 112 17.15 -5.38 6.58
CA PRO A 112 18.59 -5.42 6.34
C PRO A 112 19.07 -4.61 5.11
N LEU A 113 18.19 -4.37 4.13
CA LEU A 113 18.53 -3.63 2.91
C LEU A 113 18.53 -2.12 3.09
N ILE A 114 17.74 -1.60 4.04
CA ILE A 114 17.49 -0.15 4.17
C ILE A 114 17.82 0.45 5.53
N LEU A 115 17.80 -0.36 6.60
CA LEU A 115 17.99 0.13 7.95
C LEU A 115 19.47 0.36 8.28
N PRO A 116 19.80 1.36 9.12
CA PRO A 116 21.14 1.53 9.66
C PRO A 116 21.64 0.27 10.40
N MET A 117 22.95 0.01 10.38
CA MET A 117 23.54 -1.17 11.05
C MET A 117 23.20 -1.24 12.55
N SER A 118 23.09 -0.10 13.23
CA SER A 118 22.70 -0.03 14.65
C SER A 118 21.32 -0.67 14.91
N GLU A 119 20.34 -0.40 14.05
CA GLU A 119 19.00 -0.97 14.12
C GLU A 119 19.00 -2.45 13.80
N GLN A 120 19.78 -2.86 12.79
CA GLN A 120 19.94 -4.27 12.44
C GLN A 120 20.53 -5.08 13.60
N LEU A 121 21.55 -4.55 14.29
CA LEU A 121 22.16 -5.19 15.45
C LEU A 121 21.18 -5.33 16.63
N ARG A 122 20.38 -4.29 16.92
CA ARG A 122 19.34 -4.34 17.98
C ARG A 122 18.28 -5.40 17.69
N PHE A 123 17.80 -5.44 16.45
CA PHE A 123 16.85 -6.44 16.02
C PHE A 123 17.43 -7.85 16.13
N LEU A 124 18.63 -8.07 15.59
CA LEU A 124 19.31 -9.36 15.64
C LEU A 124 19.56 -9.82 17.08
N ALA A 125 20.04 -8.94 17.95
CA ALA A 125 20.27 -9.25 19.36
C ALA A 125 18.99 -9.71 20.06
N THR A 126 17.86 -9.06 19.77
CA THR A 126 16.56 -9.42 20.34
C THR A 126 16.07 -10.77 19.81
N VAL A 127 16.27 -11.05 18.52
CA VAL A 127 15.93 -12.35 17.92
C VAL A 127 16.78 -13.47 18.53
N VAL A 128 18.08 -13.24 18.73
CA VAL A 128 19.00 -14.22 19.34
C VAL A 128 18.63 -14.46 20.80
N LEU A 129 18.41 -13.41 21.60
CA LEU A 129 17.96 -13.52 22.99
C LEU A 129 16.68 -14.33 23.11
N LYS A 130 15.72 -14.11 22.21
CA LYS A 130 14.44 -14.80 22.24
C LYS A 130 14.51 -16.24 21.73
N LYS A 131 15.17 -16.50 20.60
CA LYS A 131 15.19 -17.84 19.97
C LYS A 131 16.24 -18.77 20.57
N VAL A 132 17.44 -18.25 20.84
CA VAL A 132 18.58 -19.08 21.30
C VAL A 132 18.59 -19.13 22.82
N PHE A 133 18.51 -17.98 23.47
CA PHE A 133 18.58 -17.88 24.93
C PHE A 133 17.22 -18.04 25.63
N ARG A 134 16.12 -18.21 24.87
CA ARG A 134 14.74 -18.35 25.37
C ARG A 134 14.34 -17.26 26.38
N ALA A 135 14.96 -16.10 26.31
CA ALA A 135 14.69 -15.00 27.21
C ALA A 135 13.33 -14.38 26.90
N GLN A 136 12.59 -13.98 27.94
CA GLN A 136 11.28 -13.34 27.84
C GLN A 136 11.43 -11.85 27.49
N VAL A 137 12.07 -11.56 26.35
CA VAL A 137 12.26 -10.20 25.84
C VAL A 137 11.17 -9.88 24.82
N LYS A 138 10.59 -8.68 24.90
CA LYS A 138 9.60 -8.19 23.93
C LYS A 138 10.24 -8.14 22.55
N ALA A 139 9.53 -8.61 21.53
CA ALA A 139 10.02 -8.56 20.16
C ALA A 139 10.27 -7.09 19.77
N TYR A 140 11.50 -6.79 19.36
CA TYR A 140 11.86 -5.48 18.85
C TYR A 140 11.42 -5.38 17.39
N LEU A 141 10.67 -4.34 17.06
CA LEU A 141 10.37 -3.99 15.69
C LEU A 141 11.31 -2.84 15.29
N PRO A 142 12.09 -2.99 14.21
CA PRO A 142 12.98 -1.92 13.77
C PRO A 142 12.21 -0.65 13.43
N ASP A 143 12.81 0.50 13.72
CA ASP A 143 12.19 1.77 13.36
C ASP A 143 12.49 2.13 11.90
N PHE A 144 11.53 1.83 11.02
CA PHE A 144 11.62 2.13 9.59
C PHE A 144 11.65 3.62 9.28
N LYS A 145 11.21 4.50 10.19
CA LYS A 145 11.25 5.96 10.00
C LYS A 145 12.69 6.51 10.01
N LEU A 146 13.65 5.75 10.53
CA LEU A 146 15.08 6.08 10.43
C LEU A 146 15.64 5.87 9.01
N ALA A 147 14.96 5.05 8.20
CA ALA A 147 15.39 4.68 6.86
C ALA A 147 14.48 5.22 5.76
N LEU A 148 13.33 5.79 6.09
CA LEU A 148 12.31 6.16 5.13
C LEU A 148 11.61 7.43 5.60
N GLU A 149 11.56 8.41 4.72
CA GLU A 149 10.96 9.72 4.99
C GLU A 149 9.47 9.72 4.60
N HIS A 150 9.06 8.93 3.60
CA HIS A 150 7.67 8.89 3.12
C HIS A 150 7.14 7.46 2.98
N PHE A 151 5.86 7.28 3.29
CA PHE A 151 5.18 5.99 3.28
C PHE A 151 3.94 6.09 2.39
N CYS A 152 3.88 5.23 1.38
CA CYS A 152 2.73 5.02 0.50
C CYS A 152 2.22 3.60 0.79
N ILE A 153 1.10 3.50 1.49
CA ILE A 153 0.52 2.26 1.95
C ILE A 153 -0.77 2.02 1.19
N HIS A 154 -0.77 0.97 0.37
CA HIS A 154 -1.96 0.55 -0.35
C HIS A 154 -3.11 0.25 0.62
N ALA A 155 -4.17 1.01 0.49
CA ALA A 155 -5.39 0.81 1.26
C ALA A 155 -6.31 -0.21 0.57
N GLY A 156 -6.24 -1.47 1.01
CA GLY A 156 -7.29 -2.45 0.70
C GLY A 156 -8.66 -2.00 1.25
N GLY A 157 -8.62 -1.32 2.39
CA GLY A 157 -9.69 -0.65 3.10
C GLY A 157 -9.14 -0.02 4.38
N ARG A 158 -9.96 0.68 5.16
CA ARG A 158 -9.49 1.39 6.35
C ARG A 158 -8.81 0.47 7.38
N GLY A 159 -9.35 -0.73 7.61
CA GLY A 159 -8.78 -1.69 8.58
C GLY A 159 -7.31 -2.02 8.29
N VAL A 160 -6.93 -2.13 7.01
CA VAL A 160 -5.53 -2.38 6.60
C VAL A 160 -4.63 -1.20 6.97
N LEU A 161 -5.10 0.03 6.79
CA LEU A 161 -4.35 1.23 7.18
C LEU A 161 -4.17 1.33 8.70
N ASP A 162 -5.23 1.06 9.45
CA ASP A 162 -5.21 1.10 10.92
C ASP A 162 -4.24 0.02 11.47
N GLU A 163 -4.24 -1.18 10.90
CA GLU A 163 -3.30 -2.24 11.27
C GLU A 163 -1.85 -1.86 10.96
N LEU A 164 -1.58 -1.30 9.78
CA LEU A 164 -0.22 -0.88 9.41
C LEU A 164 0.30 0.29 10.23
N GLU A 165 -0.55 1.27 10.54
CA GLU A 165 -0.20 2.40 11.41
C GLU A 165 0.26 1.89 12.77
N ASN A 166 -0.51 0.98 13.38
CA ASN A 166 -0.19 0.38 14.67
C ASN A 166 1.04 -0.51 14.61
N SER A 167 1.12 -1.39 13.61
CA SER A 167 2.22 -2.33 13.44
C SER A 167 3.54 -1.60 13.23
N LEU A 168 3.60 -0.60 12.35
CA LEU A 168 4.84 0.14 12.04
C LEU A 168 5.07 1.38 12.91
N LYS A 169 4.15 1.68 13.84
CA LYS A 169 4.17 2.88 14.70
C LYS A 169 4.32 4.17 13.89
N LEU A 170 3.53 4.29 12.84
CA LEU A 170 3.51 5.45 11.96
C LEU A 170 2.71 6.57 12.62
N SER A 171 3.07 7.81 12.29
CA SER A 171 2.33 8.99 12.76
C SER A 171 1.22 9.35 11.78
N PRO A 172 0.24 10.18 12.18
CA PRO A 172 -0.79 10.68 11.28
C PRO A 172 -0.23 11.33 10.01
N TRP A 173 0.91 12.03 10.12
CA TRP A 173 1.60 12.64 8.98
C TRP A 173 2.06 11.61 7.94
N HIS A 174 2.58 10.45 8.38
CA HIS A 174 2.97 9.36 7.48
C HIS A 174 1.76 8.66 6.86
N MET A 175 0.65 8.57 7.59
CA MET A 175 -0.58 7.92 7.13
C MET A 175 -1.44 8.81 6.24
N GLU A 176 -1.24 10.13 6.28
CA GLU A 176 -2.03 11.12 5.56
C GLU A 176 -2.17 10.82 4.05
N PRO A 177 -1.09 10.51 3.29
CA PRO A 177 -1.23 10.23 1.85
C PRO A 177 -2.16 9.05 1.57
N SER A 178 -2.00 7.97 2.33
CA SER A 178 -2.78 6.74 2.19
C SER A 178 -4.24 6.94 2.61
N ARG A 179 -4.48 7.66 3.72
CA ARG A 179 -5.83 7.96 4.21
C ARG A 179 -6.59 8.91 3.29
N MET A 180 -5.94 9.97 2.79
CA MET A 180 -6.57 10.92 1.87
C MET A 180 -6.81 10.30 0.50
N THR A 181 -5.92 9.41 0.02
CA THR A 181 -6.15 8.61 -1.19
C THR A 181 -7.38 7.74 -1.05
N LEU A 182 -7.48 6.96 0.03
CA LEU A 182 -8.66 6.13 0.28
C LEU A 182 -9.94 6.98 0.42
N TYR A 183 -9.88 8.12 1.11
CA TYR A 183 -11.02 9.02 1.26
C TYR A 183 -11.51 9.59 -0.07
N ARG A 184 -10.58 10.11 -0.89
CA ARG A 184 -10.92 10.86 -2.11
C ARG A 184 -11.25 9.98 -3.31
N PHE A 185 -10.53 8.86 -3.44
CA PHE A 185 -10.56 8.00 -4.63
C PHE A 185 -11.01 6.57 -4.34
N GLY A 186 -11.21 6.19 -3.07
CA GLY A 186 -11.47 4.80 -2.70
C GLY A 186 -10.26 3.89 -2.96
N ASN A 187 -10.51 2.59 -3.04
CA ASN A 187 -9.50 1.62 -3.42
C ASN A 187 -9.44 1.50 -4.95
N THR A 188 -8.50 2.19 -5.58
CA THR A 188 -8.23 2.06 -7.04
C THR A 188 -7.30 0.89 -7.38
N SER A 189 -7.27 -0.16 -6.55
CA SER A 189 -6.46 -1.35 -6.75
C SER A 189 -4.97 -0.98 -6.95
N SER A 190 -4.33 -1.53 -7.98
CA SER A 190 -2.90 -1.37 -8.24
C SER A 190 -2.46 0.09 -8.45
N SER A 191 -3.36 1.01 -8.83
CA SER A 191 -2.99 2.41 -9.02
C SER A 191 -2.90 3.24 -7.74
N SER A 192 -3.48 2.79 -6.62
CA SER A 192 -3.58 3.61 -5.40
C SER A 192 -2.22 4.12 -4.89
N LEU A 193 -1.17 3.29 -4.95
CA LEU A 193 0.18 3.66 -4.53
C LEU A 193 0.77 4.83 -5.33
N TRP A 194 0.35 5.01 -6.58
CA TRP A 194 0.78 6.13 -7.42
C TRP A 194 0.04 7.41 -7.06
N TYR A 195 -1.23 7.31 -6.67
CA TYR A 195 -2.01 8.44 -6.17
C TYR A 195 -1.45 8.92 -4.83
N GLU A 196 -1.05 8.01 -3.95
CA GLU A 196 -0.40 8.32 -2.68
C GLU A 196 0.96 9.02 -2.88
N LEU A 197 1.76 8.55 -3.83
CA LEU A 197 3.03 9.20 -4.18
C LEU A 197 2.77 10.60 -4.76
N ALA A 198 1.81 10.72 -5.68
CA ALA A 198 1.40 11.99 -6.27
C ALA A 198 0.83 12.97 -5.22
N TYR A 199 0.22 12.47 -4.13
CA TYR A 199 -0.22 13.30 -3.01
C TYR A 199 0.98 13.92 -2.30
N CYS A 200 2.02 13.12 -2.01
CA CYS A 200 3.26 13.62 -1.41
C CYS A 200 3.95 14.67 -2.30
N GLU A 201 3.96 14.45 -3.62
CA GLU A 201 4.45 15.42 -4.60
C GLU A 201 3.61 16.71 -4.59
N ALA A 202 2.27 16.60 -4.63
CA ALA A 202 1.37 17.75 -4.63
C ALA A 202 1.47 18.58 -3.35
N LYS A 203 1.71 17.92 -2.20
CA LYS A 203 2.01 18.58 -0.93
C LYS A 203 3.44 19.15 -0.84
N ARG A 204 4.25 19.02 -1.90
CA ARG A 204 5.64 19.49 -1.99
C ARG A 204 6.54 18.93 -0.88
N ARG A 205 6.22 17.73 -0.40
CA ARG A 205 6.92 17.06 0.72
C ARG A 205 8.22 16.40 0.28
N ILE A 206 8.31 15.94 -0.97
CA ILE A 206 9.45 15.18 -1.48
C ILE A 206 10.65 16.08 -1.72
N LYS A 207 11.74 15.86 -0.97
CA LYS A 207 13.03 16.53 -1.16
C LYS A 207 14.04 15.60 -1.81
N LYS A 208 15.06 16.18 -2.46
CA LYS A 208 16.17 15.42 -3.04
C LYS A 208 16.84 14.56 -1.97
N GLY A 209 16.97 13.27 -2.24
CA GLY A 209 17.60 12.31 -1.35
C GLY A 209 16.61 11.52 -0.49
N ASP A 210 15.39 12.01 -0.31
CA ASP A 210 14.34 11.32 0.44
C ASP A 210 14.07 9.94 -0.15
N ARG A 211 13.71 9.01 0.73
CA ARG A 211 13.31 7.65 0.40
C ARG A 211 11.82 7.49 0.65
N VAL A 212 11.15 6.94 -0.36
CA VAL A 212 9.72 6.63 -0.32
C VAL A 212 9.55 5.12 -0.33
N TRP A 213 8.76 4.61 0.61
CA TRP A 213 8.39 3.20 0.63
C TRP A 213 6.95 3.03 0.18
N GLN A 214 6.77 2.35 -0.94
CA GLN A 214 5.50 1.82 -1.38
C GLN A 214 5.33 0.40 -0.86
N ILE A 215 4.24 0.13 -0.15
CA ILE A 215 3.87 -1.21 0.31
C ILE A 215 2.45 -1.56 -0.13
N ALA A 216 2.32 -2.71 -0.79
CA ALA A 216 1.05 -3.21 -1.33
C ALA A 216 0.75 -4.63 -0.88
N PHE A 217 -0.54 -4.91 -0.68
CA PHE A 217 -1.06 -6.24 -0.43
C PHE A 217 -1.96 -6.70 -1.59
N GLY A 218 -2.04 -8.01 -1.80
CA GLY A 218 -2.92 -8.57 -2.83
C GLY A 218 -3.16 -10.06 -2.66
N SER A 219 -4.05 -10.62 -3.48
CA SER A 219 -4.43 -12.04 -3.44
C SER A 219 -3.23 -12.97 -3.61
N GLY A 220 -3.30 -14.11 -2.93
CA GLY A 220 -2.20 -15.06 -2.85
C GLY A 220 -2.02 -15.64 -1.45
N PHE A 221 -1.70 -14.92 -0.39
CA PHE A 221 -1.56 -13.49 -0.18
C PHE A 221 -0.14 -13.00 -0.48
N LYS A 222 -0.02 -11.79 -1.02
CA LYS A 222 1.24 -11.15 -1.40
C LYS A 222 1.43 -9.87 -0.61
N CYS A 223 2.68 -9.61 -0.23
CA CYS A 223 3.11 -8.30 0.28
C CYS A 223 4.30 -7.85 -0.56
N ASN A 224 4.17 -6.71 -1.24
CA ASN A 224 5.19 -6.15 -2.12
C ASN A 224 5.67 -4.82 -1.55
N SER A 225 6.98 -4.64 -1.53
CA SER A 225 7.64 -3.41 -1.10
C SER A 225 8.51 -2.89 -2.23
N ALA A 226 8.40 -1.60 -2.52
CA ALA A 226 9.30 -0.87 -3.42
C ALA A 226 9.85 0.34 -2.68
N VAL A 227 11.17 0.47 -2.65
CA VAL A 227 11.86 1.62 -2.05
C VAL A 227 12.46 2.46 -3.15
N TRP A 228 12.02 3.71 -3.18
CA TRP A 228 12.42 4.71 -4.16
C TRP A 228 13.28 5.76 -3.47
N ARG A 229 14.26 6.33 -4.19
CA ARG A 229 15.01 7.51 -3.75
C ARG A 229 14.73 8.68 -4.69
N ALA A 230 14.34 9.82 -4.15
CA ALA A 230 14.16 11.05 -4.90
C ALA A 230 15.53 11.55 -5.42
N LEU A 231 15.66 11.70 -6.74
CA LEU A 231 16.87 12.19 -7.39
C LEU A 231 16.93 13.73 -7.44
N ARG A 232 15.77 14.37 -7.35
CA ARG A 232 15.58 15.81 -7.23
C ARG A 232 14.45 16.14 -6.26
N THR A 233 14.41 17.38 -5.78
CA THR A 233 13.24 17.90 -5.07
C THR A 233 12.09 18.02 -6.06
N ILE A 234 10.88 17.64 -5.63
CA ILE A 234 9.67 17.74 -6.45
C ILE A 234 8.85 18.92 -5.94
N ASP A 235 8.98 20.05 -6.63
CA ASP A 235 8.25 21.30 -6.40
C ASP A 235 7.25 21.61 -7.52
N ASP A 236 7.43 20.97 -8.67
CA ASP A 236 6.63 21.01 -9.89
C ASP A 236 5.78 19.74 -10.06
N ALA A 237 4.75 19.56 -9.23
CA ALA A 237 3.86 18.40 -9.38
C ALA A 237 3.09 18.38 -10.72
N GLY A 238 3.13 19.46 -11.51
CA GLY A 238 2.44 19.59 -12.79
C GLY A 238 0.92 19.46 -12.63
N GLU A 239 0.26 18.91 -13.64
CA GLU A 239 -1.12 18.43 -13.51
C GLU A 239 -1.12 17.13 -12.71
N SER A 240 -1.59 17.22 -11.46
CA SER A 240 -1.74 16.11 -10.53
C SER A 240 -3.23 15.82 -10.34
N PRO A 241 -3.65 14.56 -10.08
CA PRO A 241 -5.03 14.26 -9.69
C PRO A 241 -5.45 15.00 -8.41
N TRP A 242 -4.50 15.57 -7.68
CA TRP A 242 -4.71 16.30 -6.44
C TRP A 242 -4.82 17.82 -6.60
N THR A 243 -4.57 18.38 -7.80
CA THR A 243 -4.47 19.84 -7.98
C THR A 243 -5.70 20.60 -7.46
N GLN A 244 -6.89 20.03 -7.60
CA GLN A 244 -8.14 20.65 -7.16
C GLN A 244 -8.34 20.64 -5.65
N ASP A 245 -7.85 19.62 -4.95
CA ASP A 245 -8.24 19.38 -3.54
C ASP A 245 -7.06 19.48 -2.56
N VAL A 246 -5.82 19.53 -3.05
CA VAL A 246 -4.62 19.46 -2.21
C VAL A 246 -4.55 20.54 -1.13
N HIS A 247 -5.17 21.69 -1.33
CA HIS A 247 -5.15 22.81 -0.40
C HIS A 247 -6.17 22.69 0.75
N VAL A 248 -7.23 21.90 0.57
CA VAL A 248 -8.25 21.64 1.63
C VAL A 248 -7.99 20.34 2.39
N LEU A 249 -7.08 19.49 1.90
CA LEU A 249 -6.66 18.28 2.58
C LEU A 249 -5.55 18.57 3.61
N PRO A 250 -5.37 17.77 4.67
CA PRO A 250 -6.22 16.65 5.04
C PRO A 250 -7.53 17.12 5.68
N VAL A 251 -8.57 16.32 5.49
CA VAL A 251 -9.85 16.48 6.20
C VAL A 251 -9.95 15.46 7.33
N ASP A 252 -10.71 15.80 8.38
CA ASP A 252 -11.06 14.81 9.41
C ASP A 252 -12.07 13.83 8.83
N VAL A 253 -11.74 12.53 8.92
CA VAL A 253 -12.61 11.46 8.45
C VAL A 253 -13.14 10.73 9.69
N PRO A 254 -14.41 10.94 10.07
CA PRO A 254 -14.96 10.41 11.30
C PRO A 254 -14.85 8.88 11.32
N LYS A 255 -14.51 8.35 12.50
CA LYS A 255 -14.30 6.91 12.66
C LYS A 255 -15.59 6.11 12.53
N VAL A 256 -16.69 6.71 12.95
CA VAL A 256 -18.05 6.16 12.92
C VAL A 256 -18.95 7.33 12.57
N VAL A 257 -19.86 7.12 11.63
CA VAL A 257 -20.95 8.06 11.34
C VAL A 257 -22.25 7.30 11.61
N PRO A 258 -23.17 7.85 12.43
CA PRO A 258 -24.48 7.24 12.60
C PRO A 258 -25.20 7.17 11.24
N ILE A 259 -25.91 6.07 11.00
CA ILE A 259 -26.73 5.94 9.80
C ILE A 259 -27.91 6.90 9.98
N ASP A 260 -28.00 7.90 9.11
CA ASP A 260 -29.18 8.75 9.05
C ASP A 260 -30.29 7.99 8.31
N GLU A 261 -31.18 7.35 9.08
CA GLU A 261 -32.32 6.60 8.56
C GLU A 261 -33.29 7.46 7.72
N THR A 262 -33.23 8.79 7.83
CA THR A 262 -34.06 9.70 7.02
C THR A 262 -33.51 9.93 5.61
N SER A 263 -32.21 9.66 5.39
CA SER A 263 -31.54 9.81 4.09
C SER A 263 -31.69 8.59 3.17
N TYR A 264 -32.10 7.44 3.71
CA TYR A 264 -32.33 6.19 2.98
C TYR A 264 -33.80 6.06 2.56
N GLN A 265 -34.26 6.88 1.62
CA GLN A 265 -35.44 6.52 0.83
C GLN A 265 -34.97 5.73 -0.38
N VAL A 266 -35.09 4.40 -0.31
CA VAL A 266 -34.94 3.54 -1.49
C VAL A 266 -36.08 3.95 -2.45
N PRO A 267 -35.79 4.45 -3.66
CA PRO A 267 -36.83 4.69 -4.64
C PRO A 267 -37.54 3.36 -4.90
N ILE A 268 -38.86 3.34 -4.68
CA ILE A 268 -39.73 2.20 -5.02
C ILE A 268 -39.80 2.06 -6.54
#